data_AF-A0AAV7F1R0-F1
#
_entry.id   AF-A0AAV7F1R0-F1
#
_cell.length_a   1.000
_cell.length_b   1.000
_cell.length_c   1.000
_cell.angle_alpha   90.00
_cell.angle_beta   90.00
_cell.angle_gamma   90.00
#
_symmetry.space_group_name_H-M   'P 1'
#
loop_
_entity.id
_entity.type
_entity.pdbx_description
1 polymer ?
#
loop_
_entity_poly.entity_id
_entity_poly.type
_entity_poly.pdbx_seq_one_letter_code
_entity_poly.pdbx_strand_id
1 'polypeptide(L)' 'MDDAMEKIPDGCVTPKHGECRIPAVVVCPPPPKKKPVVYAKRRDPPKNGYFQPPDLEALFALAPRREACA' A
#
# COMPACT_ATOMS: atom_id res chain seq x y z
N MET A 1 -48.75 6.41 -25.41
CA MET A 1 -47.74 7.35 -24.87
C MET A 1 -47.37 6.84 -23.50
N ASP A 2 -46.36 5.99 -23.46
CA ASP A 2 -45.94 5.26 -22.26
C ASP A 2 -44.84 6.10 -21.60
N ASP A 3 -45.27 7.09 -20.81
CA ASP A 3 -44.40 8.01 -20.08
C ASP A 3 -43.75 7.24 -18.92
N ALA A 4 -42.64 6.56 -19.22
CA ALA A 4 -41.82 5.89 -18.23
C ALA A 4 -41.06 6.97 -17.43
N MET A 5 -41.73 7.50 -16.39
CA MET A 5 -41.14 8.32 -15.33
C MET A 5 -39.82 7.68 -14.89
N GLU A 6 -38.71 8.26 -15.34
CA GLU A 6 -37.38 7.83 -14.95
C GLU A 6 -37.22 8.09 -13.46
N LYS A 7 -37.31 7.02 -12.66
CA LYS A 7 -37.17 7.08 -11.21
C LYS A 7 -35.74 7.54 -10.90
N ILE A 8 -35.60 8.80 -10.50
CA ILE A 8 -34.32 9.34 -10.01
C ILE A 8 -33.86 8.43 -8.88
N PRO A 9 -32.66 7.83 -8.99
CA PRO A 9 -32.16 6.94 -7.97
C PRO A 9 -31.92 7.73 -6.68
N ASP A 10 -32.53 7.30 -5.58
CA ASP A 10 -32.27 7.86 -4.25
C ASP A 10 -30.83 7.51 -3.85
N GLY A 11 -29.93 8.49 -3.93
CA GLY A 11 -28.53 8.40 -3.50
C GLY A 11 -27.49 8.37 -4.63
N CYS A 12 -26.22 8.17 -4.25
CA CYS A 12 -25.11 8.13 -5.20
C CYS A 12 -25.08 6.78 -5.93
N VAL A 13 -25.39 6.76 -7.23
CA VAL A 13 -25.33 5.56 -8.06
C VAL A 13 -24.33 5.69 -9.21
N THR A 14 -23.82 4.55 -9.69
CA THR A 14 -22.98 4.50 -10.88
C THR A 14 -23.76 4.97 -12.12
N PRO A 15 -23.22 5.89 -12.93
CA PRO A 15 -23.82 6.29 -14.20
C PRO A 15 -24.08 5.11 -15.13
N LYS A 16 -25.28 5.06 -15.72
CA LYS A 16 -25.71 3.98 -16.64
C LYS A 16 -25.51 4.32 -18.11
N HIS A 17 -25.29 5.60 -18.44
CA HIS A 17 -25.10 6.09 -19.80
C HIS A 17 -23.83 5.51 -20.42
N GLY A 18 -23.86 5.19 -21.72
CA GLY A 18 -22.81 4.42 -22.40
C GLY A 18 -21.39 4.98 -22.23
N GLU A 19 -21.23 6.31 -22.32
CA GLU A 19 -19.94 6.99 -22.22
C GLU A 19 -19.32 6.92 -20.81
N CYS A 20 -20.16 6.80 -19.76
CA CYS A 20 -19.74 6.84 -18.37
C CYS A 20 -19.92 5.49 -17.65
N ARG A 21 -20.43 4.47 -18.34
CA ARG A 21 -20.75 3.17 -17.75
C ARG A 21 -19.46 2.39 -17.49
N ILE A 22 -19.29 1.94 -16.25
CA ILE A 22 -18.18 1.06 -15.89
C ILE A 22 -18.31 -0.23 -16.72
N PRO A 23 -17.24 -0.69 -17.40
CA PRO A 23 -17.23 -1.94 -18.14
C PRO A 23 -17.65 -3.12 -17.26
N ALA A 24 -18.30 -4.12 -17.87
CA ALA A 24 -18.57 -5.37 -17.19
C ALA A 24 -17.26 -6.02 -16.71
N VAL A 25 -17.34 -6.81 -15.63
CA VAL A 25 -16.19 -7.49 -15.05
C VAL A 25 -15.48 -8.30 -16.12
N VAL A 26 -14.27 -7.88 -16.48
CA VAL A 26 -13.36 -8.65 -17.32
C VAL A 26 -12.69 -9.70 -16.46
N VAL A 27 -12.44 -10.88 -17.03
CA VAL A 27 -11.65 -11.91 -16.35
C VAL A 27 -10.26 -11.34 -16.09
N CYS A 28 -9.84 -11.30 -14.82
CA CYS A 28 -8.51 -10.85 -14.45
C CYS A 28 -7.47 -11.68 -15.21
N PRO A 29 -6.38 -11.07 -15.70
CA PRO A 29 -5.30 -11.83 -16.29
C PRO A 29 -4.76 -12.85 -15.27
N PRO A 30 -4.25 -13.99 -15.74
CA PRO A 30 -3.65 -14.97 -14.85
C PRO A 30 -2.49 -14.35 -14.06
N PRO A 31 -2.25 -14.81 -12.82
CA PRO A 31 -1.23 -14.24 -11.96
C PRO A 31 0.17 -14.35 -12.59
N PRO A 32 1.05 -13.36 -12.37
CA PRO A 32 2.44 -13.43 -12.84
C PRO A 32 3.13 -14.69 -12.32
N LYS A 33 3.84 -15.41 -13.19
CA LYS A 33 4.61 -16.58 -12.80
C LYS A 33 5.79 -16.16 -11.93
N LYS A 34 5.89 -16.71 -10.73
CA LYS A 34 7.09 -16.55 -9.88
C LYS A 34 8.29 -17.16 -10.61
N LYS A 35 9.40 -16.42 -10.69
CA LYS A 35 10.66 -16.98 -11.16
C LYS A 35 11.08 -18.12 -10.22
N PRO A 36 11.61 -19.25 -10.72
CA PRO A 36 12.17 -20.26 -9.84
C PRO A 36 13.26 -19.61 -9.00
N VAL A 37 13.24 -19.85 -7.70
CA VAL A 37 14.34 -19.46 -6.81
C VAL A 37 15.52 -20.31 -7.25
N VAL A 38 16.38 -19.76 -8.12
CA VAL A 38 17.75 -20.21 -8.19
C VAL A 38 18.26 -19.93 -6.79
N TYR A 39 18.56 -20.98 -6.02
CA TYR A 39 19.26 -20.84 -4.74
C TYR A 39 20.63 -20.24 -5.05
N ALA A 40 20.68 -18.95 -5.35
CA ALA A 40 21.89 -18.17 -5.21
C ALA A 40 22.30 -18.43 -3.76
N LYS A 41 23.54 -18.94 -3.58
CA LYS A 41 24.11 -19.20 -2.25
C LYS A 41 23.66 -18.09 -1.32
N ARG A 42 22.99 -18.47 -0.22
CA ARG A 42 22.56 -17.52 0.82
C ARG A 42 23.75 -16.60 1.06
N ARG A 43 23.62 -15.33 0.68
CA ARG A 43 24.70 -14.38 0.86
C ARG A 43 24.86 -14.22 2.36
N ASP A 44 26.07 -14.40 2.86
CA ASP A 44 26.35 -14.17 4.27
C ASP A 44 25.94 -12.74 4.63
N PRO A 45 25.41 -12.52 5.85
CA PRO A 45 25.15 -11.18 6.35
C PRO A 45 26.38 -10.27 6.19
N PRO A 46 26.20 -8.96 6.01
CA PRO A 46 27.30 -8.01 6.06
C PRO A 46 28.10 -8.18 7.36
N LYS A 47 29.44 -8.09 7.27
CA LYS A 47 30.35 -8.28 8.40
C LYS A 47 30.02 -7.40 9.60
N ASN A 48 29.44 -6.23 9.36
CA ASN A 48 29.15 -5.23 10.39
C ASN A 48 27.66 -5.17 10.74
N GLY A 49 26.89 -6.21 10.39
CA GLY A 49 25.44 -6.21 10.51
C GLY A 49 24.76 -5.35 9.44
N TYR A 50 23.44 -5.52 9.32
CA TYR A 50 22.61 -4.74 8.39
C TYR A 50 22.29 -3.34 8.92
N PHE A 51 22.30 -3.18 10.24
CA PHE A 51 22.02 -1.94 10.92
C PHE A 51 23.20 -1.59 11.81
N GLN A 52 23.75 -0.40 11.59
CA GLN A 52 24.81 0.18 12.39
C GLN A 52 24.21 1.39 13.10
N PRO A 53 23.57 1.22 14.27
CA PRO A 53 22.99 2.34 14.99
C PRO A 53 24.10 3.34 15.36
N PRO A 54 23.79 4.64 15.37
CA PRO A 54 24.65 5.61 16.02
C PRO A 54 24.78 5.29 17.51
N ASP A 55 25.85 5.79 18.12
CA ASP A 55 26.02 5.70 19.57
C ASP A 55 24.88 6.45 20.28
N LEU A 56 24.19 5.75 21.18
CA LEU A 56 23.04 6.30 21.90
C LEU A 56 23.47 7.42 22.84
N GLU A 57 24.63 7.30 23.49
CA GLU A 57 25.13 8.35 24.38
C GLU A 57 25.45 9.63 23.61
N ALA A 58 26.02 9.52 22.41
CA ALA A 58 26.21 10.66 21.52
C ALA A 58 24.89 11.35 21.09
N LEU A 59 23.80 10.59 20.94
CA LEU A 59 22.48 11.17 20.63
C LEU A 59 21.91 11.99 21.78
N PHE A 60 22.08 11.52 23.03
CA PHE A 60 21.51 12.18 24.21
C PHE A 60 22.43 13.23 24.83
N ALA A 61 23.75 13.18 24.58
CA ALA A 61 24.72 14.15 25.12
C ALA A 61 24.60 15.55 24.49
N LEU A 62 23.96 15.67 23.32
CA LEU A 62 23.82 16.94 22.59
C LEU A 62 22.64 17.81 23.07
N ALA A 63 21.73 17.27 23.89
CA ALA A 63 20.53 17.98 24.32
C ALA A 63 20.35 17.91 25.84
N PRO A 64 20.07 19.03 26.53
CA PRO A 64 19.71 19.02 27.94
C PRO A 64 18.49 18.13 28.18
N ARG A 65 18.63 17.14 29.05
CA ARG A 65 17.53 16.23 29.40
C ARG A 65 16.53 16.98 30.27
N ARG A 66 15.27 17.07 29.84
CA ARG A 66 14.18 17.54 30.72
C ARG A 66 13.80 16.37 31.62
N GLU A 67 14.12 16.46 32.89
CA GLU A 67 13.66 15.50 33.89
C GLU A 67 12.14 15.62 34.05
N ALA A 68 11.45 14.49 34.08
CA ALA A 68 10.06 14.45 34.50
C ALA A 68 10.05 14.23 36.02
N CYS A 69 9.42 15.13 36.77
CA CYS A 69 9.24 14.96 38.21
C CYS A 69 8.29 13.79 38.49
N ALA A 70 8.61 13.03 39.56
CA ALA A 70 7.76 11.98 40.11
C ALA A 70 6.67 12.56 41.03
#